data_AF-A0A7X7XI34-F1
#
_entry.id   AF-A0A7X7XI34-F1
#
_cell.length_a   1.000
_cell.length_b   1.000
_cell.length_c   1.000
_cell.angle_alpha   90.00
_cell.angle_beta   90.00
_cell.angle_gamma   90.00
#
_symmetry.space_group_name_H-M   'P 1'
#
loop_
_entity.id
_entity.type
_entity.pdbx_description
1 polymer ?
#
loop_
_entity_poly.entity_id
_entity_poly.type
_entity_poly.pdbx_seq_one_letter_code
_entity_poly.pdbx_strand_id
1 'polypeptide(L)'
;MDALRNGRRPAGEGLVESLAAHGYTVQRLDALPCMWRVALPSPRVLEIWFTGGEAPVVAAVSYRVGKPWGSPAQRRAAKLQAEFYRRYERLAPDGGELATDDRLVQLVGELEADVNNGGFGQYLGNKGAARAREALACLFAIGAGQTAGWLQAALEGSGAEDLSRLDQEFYEGAEDLAALAMAYIKRRT
;
A
#
# COMPACT_ATOMS: atom_id res chain seq x y z
N MET A 1 -3.62 28.83 -19.05
CA MET A 1 -4.49 27.64 -19.07
C MET A 1 -3.84 26.63 -20.01
N ASP A 2 -3.65 25.42 -19.47
CA ASP A 2 -3.47 24.14 -20.16
C ASP A 2 -2.30 23.93 -21.11
N ALA A 3 -1.12 23.82 -20.51
CA ALA A 3 -0.11 22.84 -20.95
C ALA A 3 -0.28 21.55 -20.12
N LEU A 4 -1.35 20.80 -20.39
CA LEU A 4 -1.57 19.49 -19.77
C LEU A 4 -0.62 18.46 -20.41
N ARG A 5 0.47 18.17 -19.68
CA ARG A 5 1.13 16.87 -19.53
C ARG A 5 0.70 15.80 -20.56
N ASN A 6 1.39 15.73 -21.70
CA ASN A 6 1.47 14.53 -22.54
C ASN A 6 2.38 13.49 -21.88
N GLY A 7 2.03 13.03 -20.68
CA GLY A 7 2.57 11.79 -20.14
C GLY A 7 1.93 10.65 -20.89
N ARG A 8 2.70 9.88 -21.67
CA ARG A 8 2.19 8.66 -22.32
C ARG A 8 1.55 7.80 -21.24
N ARG A 9 0.23 7.60 -21.31
CA ARG A 9 -0.45 6.63 -20.45
C ARG A 9 0.10 5.25 -20.76
N PRO A 10 0.21 4.36 -19.78
CA PRO A 10 0.78 3.06 -20.05
C PRO A 10 -0.14 2.27 -20.97
N ALA A 11 0.45 1.52 -21.91
CA ALA A 11 -0.26 0.84 -23.00
C ALA A 11 -1.44 -0.04 -22.51
N GLY A 12 -1.32 -0.63 -21.32
CA GLY A 12 -2.38 -1.44 -20.71
C GLY A 12 -3.65 -0.67 -20.36
N GLU A 13 -3.55 0.56 -19.81
CA GLU A 13 -4.75 1.35 -19.48
C GLU A 13 -5.49 1.78 -20.74
N GLY A 14 -4.77 2.14 -21.81
CA GLY A 14 -5.35 2.49 -23.10
C GLY A 14 -6.16 1.35 -23.73
N LEU A 15 -5.72 0.09 -23.53
CA LEU A 15 -6.48 -1.08 -23.97
C LEU A 15 -7.82 -1.22 -23.22
N VAL A 16 -7.85 -0.95 -21.91
CA VAL A 16 -9.10 -1.02 -21.13
C VAL A 16 -10.05 0.11 -21.53
N GLU A 17 -9.54 1.32 -21.74
CA GLU A 17 -10.33 2.44 -22.25
C GLU A 17 -10.91 2.16 -23.64
N SER A 18 -10.18 1.44 -24.50
CA SER A 18 -10.65 1.05 -25.84
C SER A 18 -11.91 0.17 -25.82
N LEU A 19 -12.22 -0.49 -24.70
CA LEU A 19 -13.47 -1.26 -24.56
C LEU A 19 -14.71 -0.35 -24.63
N ALA A 20 -14.57 0.95 -24.29
CA ALA A 20 -15.66 1.91 -24.45
C ALA A 20 -16.06 2.06 -25.93
N ALA A 21 -15.10 2.02 -26.85
CA ALA A 21 -15.36 2.05 -28.29
C ALA A 21 -16.12 0.79 -28.78
N HIS A 22 -16.12 -0.28 -28.00
CA HIS A 22 -16.83 -1.53 -28.27
C HIS A 22 -18.18 -1.61 -27.54
N GLY A 23 -18.66 -0.49 -26.98
CA GLY A 23 -19.97 -0.40 -26.33
C GLY A 23 -20.01 -0.83 -24.86
N TYR A 24 -18.86 -1.09 -24.24
CA TYR A 24 -18.80 -1.38 -22.81
C TYR A 24 -18.75 -0.10 -21.97
N THR A 25 -19.44 -0.09 -20.82
CA THR A 25 -19.24 0.98 -19.83
C THR A 25 -17.99 0.66 -19.02
N VAL A 26 -17.02 1.57 -19.05
CA VAL A 26 -15.75 1.44 -18.34
C VAL A 26 -15.67 2.52 -17.26
N GLN A 27 -15.34 2.12 -16.03
CA GLN A 27 -15.21 3.00 -14.88
C GLN A 27 -13.86 2.79 -14.21
N ARG A 28 -13.05 3.84 -14.12
CA ARG A 28 -11.87 3.86 -13.23
C ARG A 28 -12.34 4.05 -11.79
N LEU A 29 -11.81 3.28 -10.86
CA LEU A 29 -12.19 3.42 -9.45
C LEU A 29 -11.34 4.49 -8.78
N ASP A 30 -11.95 5.58 -8.30
CA ASP A 30 -11.22 6.66 -7.60
C ASP A 30 -10.45 6.16 -6.38
N ALA A 31 -10.99 5.14 -5.71
CA ALA A 31 -10.37 4.49 -4.57
C ALA A 31 -9.10 3.71 -4.95
N LEU A 32 -9.06 3.16 -6.15
CA LEU A 32 -7.98 2.31 -6.64
C LEU A 32 -7.71 2.72 -8.08
N PRO A 33 -6.93 3.79 -8.32
CA PRO A 33 -6.76 4.32 -9.66
C PRO A 33 -6.03 3.35 -10.59
N CYS A 34 -5.38 2.31 -10.10
CA CYS A 34 -4.87 1.22 -10.92
C CYS A 34 -5.95 0.20 -11.32
N MET A 35 -7.17 0.33 -10.82
CA MET A 35 -8.29 -0.60 -11.02
C MET A 35 -9.39 0.02 -11.88
N TRP A 36 -9.83 -0.78 -12.83
CA TRP A 36 -10.89 -0.50 -13.78
C TRP A 36 -12.01 -1.52 -13.62
N ARG A 37 -13.23 -1.05 -13.75
CA ARG A 37 -14.43 -1.88 -13.82
C ARG A 37 -15.04 -1.75 -15.21
N VAL A 38 -15.30 -2.89 -15.83
CA VAL A 38 -16.04 -2.98 -17.08
C VAL A 38 -17.41 -3.55 -16.75
N ALA A 39 -18.46 -2.76 -16.98
CA ALA A 39 -19.82 -3.21 -16.78
C ALA A 39 -20.18 -4.21 -17.89
N LEU A 40 -20.51 -5.42 -17.48
CA LEU A 40 -21.07 -6.44 -18.36
C LEU A 40 -22.59 -6.51 -18.12
N PRO A 41 -23.37 -7.11 -19.04
CA PRO A 41 -24.79 -7.31 -18.79
C PRO A 41 -24.98 -8.07 -17.47
N SER A 42 -25.83 -7.49 -16.62
CA SER A 42 -26.13 -7.98 -15.27
C SER A 42 -26.41 -9.49 -15.28
N PRO A 43 -25.91 -10.25 -14.27
CA PRO A 43 -25.23 -9.80 -13.05
C PRO A 43 -23.71 -9.89 -13.15
N ARG A 44 -23.11 -9.72 -14.33
CA ARG A 44 -21.67 -9.97 -14.53
C ARG A 44 -20.83 -8.72 -14.30
N VAL A 45 -19.64 -8.90 -13.73
CA VAL A 45 -18.67 -7.82 -13.51
C VAL A 45 -17.29 -8.31 -13.95
N LEU A 46 -16.59 -7.46 -14.70
CA LEU A 46 -15.18 -7.61 -15.02
C LEU A 46 -14.41 -6.49 -14.34
N GLU A 47 -13.42 -6.85 -13.53
CA GLU A 47 -12.53 -5.93 -12.84
C GLU A 47 -11.09 -6.21 -13.26
N ILE A 48 -10.38 -5.17 -13.66
CA ILE A 48 -9.02 -5.24 -14.19
C ILE A 48 -8.16 -4.33 -13.31
N TRP A 49 -7.08 -4.83 -12.74
CA TRP A 49 -6.13 -3.99 -12.01
C TRP A 49 -4.71 -4.15 -12.56
N PHE A 50 -3.98 -3.05 -12.53
CA PHE A 50 -2.62 -2.93 -13.01
C PHE A 50 -1.65 -2.79 -11.84
N THR A 51 -0.51 -3.49 -11.87
CA THR A 51 0.57 -3.35 -10.88
C THR A 51 1.91 -3.11 -11.58
N GLY A 52 2.84 -2.44 -10.89
CA GLY A 52 4.18 -2.11 -11.43
C GLY A 52 4.52 -0.61 -11.54
N GLY A 53 3.84 0.27 -10.80
CA GLY A 53 4.17 1.70 -10.77
C GLY A 53 3.76 2.45 -12.04
N GLU A 54 4.62 3.35 -12.54
CA GLU A 54 4.33 4.22 -13.69
C GLU A 54 4.22 3.46 -15.03
N ALA A 55 4.81 2.27 -15.13
CA ALA A 55 4.70 1.38 -16.28
C ALA A 55 4.18 0.01 -15.80
N PRO A 56 2.86 -0.24 -15.81
CA PRO A 56 2.30 -1.46 -15.28
C PRO A 56 2.80 -2.65 -16.09
N VAL A 57 3.42 -3.57 -15.37
CA VAL A 57 4.07 -4.76 -15.92
C VAL A 57 3.11 -5.94 -15.91
N VAL A 58 2.11 -5.90 -15.01
CA VAL A 58 1.15 -6.97 -14.82
C VAL A 58 -0.26 -6.38 -14.80
N ALA A 59 -1.15 -7.02 -15.55
CA ALA A 59 -2.58 -6.82 -15.45
C ALA A 59 -3.21 -8.09 -14.88
N ALA A 60 -3.99 -7.94 -13.83
CA ALA A 60 -4.78 -9.03 -13.30
C ALA A 60 -6.26 -8.74 -13.53
N VAL A 61 -6.98 -9.80 -13.89
CA VAL A 61 -8.35 -9.73 -14.38
C VAL A 61 -9.21 -10.64 -13.52
N SER A 62 -10.29 -10.10 -12.98
CA SER A 62 -11.31 -10.85 -12.26
C SER A 62 -12.64 -10.74 -12.97
N TYR A 63 -13.16 -11.87 -13.41
CA TYR A 63 -14.53 -12.01 -13.87
C TYR A 63 -15.36 -12.68 -12.78
N ARG A 64 -16.54 -12.13 -12.48
CA ARG A 64 -17.46 -12.69 -11.49
C ARG A 64 -18.93 -12.46 -11.83
N VAL A 65 -19.77 -13.33 -11.28
CA VAL A 65 -21.24 -13.23 -11.30
C VAL A 65 -21.66 -12.70 -9.93
N GLY A 66 -22.33 -11.55 -9.88
CA GLY A 66 -22.86 -10.94 -8.68
C GLY A 66 -22.31 -9.54 -8.41
N LYS A 67 -22.13 -9.22 -7.12
CA LYS A 67 -21.70 -7.88 -6.70
C LYS A 67 -20.22 -7.63 -7.05
N PRO A 68 -19.83 -6.38 -7.34
CA PRO A 68 -18.43 -6.01 -7.51
C PRO A 68 -17.58 -6.33 -6.28
N TRP A 69 -16.26 -6.40 -6.44
CA TRP A 69 -15.37 -6.66 -5.31
C TRP A 69 -15.46 -5.59 -4.21
N GLY A 70 -15.28 -6.08 -2.98
CA GLY A 70 -15.14 -5.27 -1.78
C GLY A 70 -16.46 -4.82 -1.17
N SER A 71 -16.62 -4.98 0.14
CA SER A 71 -17.56 -4.18 0.92
C SER A 71 -17.16 -2.68 0.87
N PRO A 72 -18.05 -1.74 1.24
CA PRO A 72 -17.67 -0.34 1.38
C PRO A 72 -16.45 -0.13 2.30
N ALA A 73 -16.29 -0.97 3.33
CA ALA A 73 -15.12 -0.92 4.22
C ALA A 73 -13.85 -1.37 3.50
N GLN A 74 -13.88 -2.49 2.78
CA GLN A 74 -12.73 -2.99 2.01
C GLN A 74 -12.26 -1.98 0.95
N ARG A 75 -13.20 -1.32 0.26
CA ARG A 75 -12.86 -0.27 -0.71
C ARG A 75 -12.23 0.97 -0.07
N ARG A 76 -12.65 1.33 1.15
CA ARG A 76 -12.04 2.43 1.91
C ARG A 76 -10.62 2.06 2.36
N ALA A 77 -10.41 0.86 2.90
CA ALA A 77 -9.09 0.37 3.29
C ALA A 77 -8.13 0.38 2.08
N ALA A 78 -8.57 -0.20 0.96
CA ALA A 78 -7.77 -0.23 -0.27
C ALA A 78 -7.41 1.17 -0.80
N LYS A 79 -8.31 2.15 -0.61
CA LYS A 79 -8.01 3.56 -0.93
C LYS A 79 -6.92 4.14 -0.05
N LEU A 80 -7.01 3.94 1.27
CA LEU A 80 -6.01 4.43 2.22
C LEU A 80 -4.66 3.78 1.95
N GLN A 81 -4.65 2.47 1.67
CA GLN A 81 -3.46 1.73 1.30
C GLN A 81 -2.81 2.30 0.03
N ALA A 82 -3.59 2.50 -1.04
CA ALA A 82 -3.07 3.07 -2.29
C ALA A 82 -2.55 4.51 -2.12
N GLU A 83 -3.18 5.32 -1.25
CA GLU A 83 -2.72 6.67 -0.94
C GLU A 83 -1.41 6.66 -0.16
N PHE A 84 -1.33 5.80 0.86
CA PHE A 84 -0.12 5.59 1.66
C PHE A 84 1.07 5.19 0.79
N TYR A 85 0.92 4.12 0.00
CA TYR A 85 2.03 3.62 -0.83
C TYR A 85 2.43 4.60 -1.92
N ARG A 86 1.49 5.34 -2.54
CA ARG A 86 1.86 6.41 -3.46
C ARG A 86 2.63 7.54 -2.78
N ARG A 87 2.31 7.84 -1.52
CA ARG A 87 3.06 8.82 -0.73
C ARG A 87 4.46 8.28 -0.45
N TYR A 88 4.57 7.05 0.05
CA TYR A 88 5.82 6.34 0.31
C TYR A 88 6.75 6.27 -0.92
N GLU A 89 6.26 5.81 -2.07
CA GLU A 89 7.03 5.66 -3.32
C GLU A 89 7.61 6.99 -3.83
N ARG A 90 7.01 8.13 -3.48
CA ARG A 90 7.52 9.46 -3.85
C ARG A 90 8.61 9.98 -2.91
N LEU A 91 8.78 9.37 -1.74
CA LEU A 91 9.80 9.78 -0.79
C LEU A 91 11.15 9.23 -1.27
N ALA A 92 12.12 10.13 -1.42
CA ALA A 92 13.47 9.71 -1.76
C ALA A 92 14.06 8.87 -0.61
N PRO A 93 14.82 7.80 -0.90
CA PRO A 93 15.37 6.93 0.12
C PRO A 93 16.33 7.66 1.07
N ASP A 94 17.03 8.72 0.64
CA ASP A 94 18.04 9.40 1.48
C ASP A 94 18.18 10.92 1.25
N GLY A 95 18.46 11.64 2.34
CA GLY A 95 19.25 12.88 2.35
C GLY A 95 18.50 14.21 2.53
N GLY A 96 17.18 14.24 2.39
CA GLY A 96 16.38 15.46 2.59
C GLY A 96 15.70 15.51 3.95
N GLU A 97 15.58 16.70 4.54
CA GLU A 97 14.69 16.92 5.68
C GLU A 97 13.24 16.71 5.21
N LEU A 98 12.58 15.70 5.77
CA LEU A 98 11.17 15.39 5.47
C LEU A 98 10.25 16.11 6.46
N ALA A 99 9.10 16.55 5.97
CA ALA A 99 8.02 16.97 6.85
C ALA A 99 7.64 15.81 7.79
N THR A 100 7.16 16.12 8.99
CA THR A 100 6.87 15.11 10.03
C THR A 100 5.98 13.96 9.53
N ASP A 101 4.95 14.28 8.75
CA ASP A 101 4.03 13.27 8.20
C ASP A 101 4.69 12.41 7.10
N ASP A 102 5.57 12.99 6.29
CA ASP A 102 6.33 12.24 5.28
C ASP A 102 7.35 11.33 5.96
N ARG A 103 8.01 11.81 7.01
CA ARG A 103 8.92 11.00 7.82
C ARG A 103 8.21 9.80 8.43
N LEU A 104 7.00 9.98 8.95
CA LEU A 104 6.17 8.89 9.47
C LEU A 104 5.84 7.87 8.38
N VAL A 105 5.38 8.33 7.21
CA VAL A 105 5.07 7.44 6.08
C VAL A 105 6.31 6.67 5.61
N GLN A 106 7.48 7.33 5.56
CA GLN A 106 8.74 6.67 5.24
C GLN A 106 9.06 5.56 6.23
N LEU A 107 9.07 5.87 7.53
CA LEU A 107 9.47 4.90 8.57
C LEU A 107 8.54 3.68 8.61
N VAL A 108 7.22 3.90 8.51
CA VAL A 108 6.23 2.82 8.49
C VAL A 108 6.33 2.00 7.20
N GLY A 109 6.48 2.66 6.04
CA GLY A 109 6.57 1.98 4.75
C GLY A 109 7.86 1.18 4.59
N GLU A 110 8.99 1.68 5.11
CA GLU A 110 10.26 0.95 5.14
C GLU A 110 10.16 -0.32 5.99
N LEU A 111 9.57 -0.21 7.19
CA LEU A 111 9.34 -1.36 8.07
C LEU A 111 8.48 -2.41 7.36
N GLU A 112 7.32 -2.01 6.85
CA GLU A 112 6.38 -2.93 6.21
C GLU A 112 7.02 -3.59 4.98
N ALA A 113 7.78 -2.85 4.17
CA ALA A 113 8.46 -3.38 3.00
C ALA A 113 9.57 -4.38 3.36
N ASP A 114 10.45 -4.06 4.30
CA ASP A 114 11.55 -4.95 4.67
C ASP A 114 11.06 -6.19 5.42
N VAL A 115 10.11 -6.04 6.34
CA VAL A 115 9.54 -7.17 7.09
C VAL A 115 8.79 -8.10 6.14
N ASN A 116 8.03 -7.57 5.17
CA ASN A 116 7.35 -8.40 4.17
C ASN A 116 8.30 -9.15 3.22
N ASN A 117 9.52 -8.62 3.03
CA ASN A 117 10.50 -9.21 2.11
C ASN A 117 11.43 -10.22 2.80
N GLY A 118 11.74 -10.03 4.08
CA GLY A 118 12.68 -10.91 4.80
C GLY A 118 12.64 -10.79 6.32
N GLY A 119 11.53 -10.32 6.88
CA GLY A 119 11.29 -10.29 8.31
C GLY A 119 11.97 -9.16 9.08
N PHE A 120 11.77 -9.16 10.39
CA PHE A 120 12.35 -8.19 11.31
C PHE A 120 13.89 -8.24 11.31
N GLY A 121 14.47 -9.42 11.09
CA GLY A 121 15.93 -9.58 10.94
C GLY A 121 16.47 -8.79 9.75
N GLN A 122 15.81 -8.85 8.60
CA GLN A 122 16.17 -8.05 7.43
C GLN A 122 16.02 -6.55 7.71
N TYR A 123 14.90 -6.13 8.29
CA TYR A 123 14.69 -4.72 8.62
C TYR A 123 15.78 -4.16 9.55
N LEU A 124 16.09 -4.87 10.64
CA LEU A 124 17.13 -4.47 11.58
C LEU A 124 18.53 -4.48 10.94
N GLY A 125 18.82 -5.45 10.07
CA GLY A 125 20.06 -5.51 9.32
C GLY A 125 20.23 -4.36 8.32
N ASN A 126 19.17 -4.03 7.59
CA ASN A 126 19.17 -2.97 6.57
C ASN A 126 19.19 -1.57 7.16
N LYS A 127 18.44 -1.34 8.24
CA LYS A 127 18.15 0.01 8.76
C LYS A 127 18.87 0.33 10.08
N GLY A 128 19.24 -0.70 10.85
CA GLY A 128 19.87 -0.56 12.15
C GLY A 128 18.91 -0.15 13.28
N ALA A 129 19.38 -0.31 14.52
CA ALA A 129 18.56 -0.13 15.71
C ALA A 129 18.06 1.32 15.92
N ALA A 130 18.83 2.33 15.51
CA ALA A 130 18.41 3.73 15.64
C ALA A 130 17.16 4.03 14.81
N ARG A 131 17.19 3.65 13.52
CA ARG A 131 16.07 3.81 12.59
C ARG A 131 14.85 3.00 13.03
N ALA A 132 15.07 1.77 13.52
CA ALA A 132 14.00 0.94 14.05
C ALA A 132 13.33 1.54 15.30
N ARG A 133 14.07 2.25 16.17
CA ARG A 133 13.47 2.97 17.31
C ARG A 133 12.62 4.16 16.86
N GLU A 134 13.01 4.85 15.79
CA GLU A 134 12.17 5.90 15.20
C GLU A 134 10.87 5.31 14.64
N ALA A 135 10.95 4.19 13.91
CA ALA A 135 9.77 3.49 13.42
C ALA A 135 8.88 3.00 14.56
N LEU A 136 9.46 2.47 15.65
CA LEU A 136 8.72 2.07 16.85
C LEU A 136 7.93 3.24 17.45
N ALA A 137 8.54 4.43 17.55
CA ALA A 137 7.83 5.62 18.01
C ALA A 137 6.66 6.01 17.08
N CYS A 138 6.84 5.87 15.76
CA CYS A 138 5.76 6.08 14.80
C CYS A 138 4.62 5.06 14.96
N LEU A 139 4.93 3.76 15.17
CA LEU A 139 3.94 2.71 15.38
C LEU A 139 3.06 3.02 16.60
N PHE A 140 3.66 3.43 17.72
CA PHE A 140 2.90 3.87 18.88
C PHE A 140 2.02 5.09 18.59
N ALA A 141 2.54 6.08 17.85
CA ALA A 141 1.79 7.28 17.50
C ALA A 141 0.55 6.99 16.64
N ILE A 142 0.65 6.04 15.70
CA ILE A 142 -0.48 5.65 14.84
C ILE A 142 -1.44 4.65 15.51
N GLY A 143 -1.07 4.11 16.68
CA GLY A 143 -1.85 3.13 17.43
C GLY A 143 -1.66 1.69 16.97
N ALA A 144 -0.57 1.38 16.25
CA ALA A 144 -0.21 0.03 15.81
C ALA A 144 0.48 -0.75 16.94
N GLY A 145 -0.28 -1.06 17.99
CA GLY A 145 0.26 -1.57 19.25
C GLY A 145 0.82 -2.99 19.14
N GLN A 146 0.21 -3.83 18.31
CA GLN A 146 0.67 -5.20 18.10
C GLN A 146 2.00 -5.20 17.33
N THR A 147 2.04 -4.43 16.24
CA THR A 147 3.25 -4.28 15.42
C THR A 147 4.39 -3.64 16.20
N ALA A 148 4.09 -2.66 17.05
CA ALA A 148 5.07 -2.07 17.96
C ALA A 148 5.64 -3.10 18.94
N GLY A 149 4.81 -3.98 19.50
CA GLY A 149 5.24 -5.06 20.38
C GLY A 149 6.21 -6.03 19.71
N TRP A 150 5.93 -6.42 18.46
CA TRP A 150 6.83 -7.28 17.70
C TRP A 150 8.17 -6.62 17.37
N LEU A 151 8.16 -5.36 16.90
CA LEU A 151 9.39 -4.63 16.62
C LEU A 151 10.23 -4.39 17.89
N GLN A 152 9.57 -4.11 19.01
CA GLN A 152 10.24 -3.98 20.31
C GLN A 152 10.91 -5.29 20.74
N ALA A 153 10.20 -6.42 20.64
CA ALA A 153 10.78 -7.73 20.96
C ALA A 153 11.98 -8.07 20.06
N ALA A 154 11.92 -7.72 18.78
CA ALA A 154 13.05 -7.88 17.87
C ALA A 154 14.26 -7.01 18.29
N LEU A 155 14.03 -5.76 18.71
CA LEU A 155 15.06 -4.82 19.18
C LEU A 155 15.74 -5.25 20.50
N GLU A 156 15.03 -5.97 21.37
CA GLU A 156 15.51 -6.41 22.68
C GLU A 156 16.45 -7.64 22.61
N GLY A 157 16.70 -8.18 21.41
CA GLY A 157 17.67 -9.24 21.19
C GLY A 157 17.04 -10.63 21.14
N SER A 158 16.03 -10.80 20.29
CA SER A 158 15.41 -12.09 19.96
C SER A 158 16.41 -13.04 19.29
N GLY A 159 16.41 -14.32 19.68
CA GLY A 159 17.14 -15.35 18.94
C GLY A 159 16.56 -15.59 17.54
N ALA A 160 17.24 -16.38 16.70
CA ALA A 160 16.75 -16.64 15.34
C ALA A 160 15.37 -17.32 15.29
N GLU A 161 15.08 -18.22 16.24
CA GLU A 161 13.78 -18.86 16.39
C GLU A 161 12.69 -17.85 16.80
N ASP A 162 13.03 -16.91 17.69
CA ASP A 162 12.12 -15.85 18.13
C ASP A 162 11.78 -14.89 16.98
N LEU A 163 12.78 -14.49 16.18
CA LEU A 163 12.55 -13.63 15.00
C LEU A 163 11.63 -14.32 13.98
N SER A 164 11.85 -15.62 13.72
CA SER A 164 11.00 -16.38 12.80
C SER A 164 9.53 -16.44 13.27
N ARG A 165 9.31 -16.57 14.59
CA ARG A 165 7.96 -16.49 15.18
C ARG A 165 7.34 -15.11 15.00
N LEU A 166 8.09 -14.04 15.26
CA LEU A 166 7.62 -12.67 15.09
C LEU A 166 7.25 -12.38 13.64
N ASP A 167 8.05 -12.86 12.68
CA ASP A 167 7.78 -12.73 11.24
C ASP A 167 6.47 -13.43 10.88
N GLN A 168 6.26 -14.66 11.37
CA GLN A 168 5.02 -15.40 11.14
C GLN A 168 3.80 -14.69 11.73
N GLU A 169 3.91 -14.19 12.96
CA GLU A 169 2.83 -13.44 13.61
C GLU A 169 2.48 -12.16 12.85
N PHE A 170 3.49 -11.46 12.31
CA PHE A 170 3.27 -10.31 11.44
C PHE A 170 2.55 -10.71 10.15
N TYR A 171 2.98 -11.79 9.47
CA TYR A 171 2.33 -12.22 8.23
C TYR A 171 0.87 -12.63 8.40
N GLU A 172 0.53 -13.28 9.52
CA GLU A 172 -0.83 -13.78 9.77
C GLU A 172 -1.76 -12.71 10.34
N GLY A 173 -1.23 -11.78 11.12
CA GLY A 173 -2.01 -10.91 12.00
C GLY A 173 -1.69 -9.43 11.91
N ALA A 174 -0.90 -8.97 10.95
CA ALA A 174 -0.53 -7.55 10.87
C ALA A 174 -1.75 -6.63 10.86
N GLU A 175 -1.61 -5.55 11.64
CA GLU A 175 -2.51 -4.40 11.59
C GLU A 175 -2.44 -3.73 10.21
N ASP A 176 -3.52 -3.08 9.78
CA ASP A 176 -3.52 -2.27 8.55
C ASP A 176 -2.74 -0.97 8.79
N LEU A 177 -1.41 -1.05 8.74
CA LEU A 177 -0.49 0.05 9.03
C LEU A 177 -0.75 1.27 8.14
N ALA A 178 -1.05 1.03 6.87
CA ALA A 178 -1.38 2.09 5.93
C ALA A 178 -2.66 2.83 6.36
N ALA A 179 -3.72 2.12 6.72
CA ALA A 179 -4.95 2.75 7.21
C ALA A 179 -4.72 3.52 8.52
N LEU A 180 -3.96 2.96 9.46
CA LEU A 180 -3.64 3.60 10.73
C LEU A 180 -2.82 4.89 10.53
N ALA A 181 -1.78 4.85 9.70
CA ALA A 181 -0.95 6.00 9.37
C ALA A 181 -1.76 7.12 8.70
N MET A 182 -2.57 6.79 7.70
CA MET A 182 -3.40 7.79 7.01
C MET A 182 -4.49 8.37 7.93
N ALA A 183 -5.07 7.56 8.82
CA ALA A 183 -6.00 8.05 9.83
C ALA A 183 -5.32 9.00 10.83
N TYR A 184 -4.10 8.71 11.25
CA TYR A 184 -3.32 9.58 12.13
C TYR A 184 -3.02 10.94 11.48
N ILE A 185 -2.53 10.94 10.25
CA ILE A 185 -2.23 12.16 9.49
C ILE A 185 -3.48 13.03 9.34
N LYS A 186 -4.61 12.42 8.95
CA LYS A 186 -5.88 13.13 8.77
C LYS A 186 -6.40 13.79 10.05
N ARG A 187 -6.08 13.23 11.24
CA ARG A 187 -6.49 13.82 12.52
C ARG A 187 -5.67 15.05 12.91
N ARG A 188 -4.52 15.29 12.25
CA ARG A 188 -3.58 16.38 12.55
C ARG A 188 -3.71 17.60 11.63
N THR A 189 -4.40 17.44 10.49
CA THR A 189 -4.67 18.51 9.51
C THR A 189 -6.06 19.08 9.68
#